data_AF-A0A2W2D192-F1
#
_entry.id   AF-A0A2W2D192-F1
#
_cell.length_a   1.000
_cell.length_b   1.000
_cell.length_c   1.000
_cell.angle_alpha   90.00
_cell.angle_beta   90.00
_cell.angle_gamma   90.00
#
_symmetry.space_group_name_H-M   'P 1'
#
loop_
_entity.id
_entity.type
_entity.pdbx_description
1 polymer ?
#
loop_
_entity_poly.entity_id
_entity_poly.type
_entity_poly.pdbx_seq_one_letter_code
_entity_poly.pdbx_strand_id
1 'polypeptide(L)'
;MTCPVDTGRLRTAHREEVGVRVGRVYGFVENTVEYAAAVHDGTAAHVIRPRRTGGVLRFVTGGQVVFTSLVNHPGTKAQPWLREAMEDVARQEGFRLVRR
;
A
#
# COMPACT_ATOMS: atom_id res chain seq x y z
N MET A 1 11.54 -10.53 -5.99
CA MET A 1 10.06 -10.43 -6.12
C MET A 1 9.62 -9.28 -5.23
N THR A 2 9.29 -8.11 -5.80
CA THR A 2 9.19 -6.84 -5.05
C THR A 2 7.86 -6.64 -4.30
N CYS A 3 6.74 -7.15 -4.80
CA CYS A 3 5.43 -7.01 -4.11
C CYS A 3 5.30 -7.95 -2.89
N PRO A 4 4.90 -7.44 -1.70
CA PRO A 4 4.54 -8.26 -0.53
C PRO A 4 3.39 -9.23 -0.82
N VAL A 5 3.35 -10.36 -0.12
CA VAL A 5 2.31 -11.39 -0.27
C VAL A 5 1.81 -11.84 1.09
N ASP A 6 0.49 -11.76 1.24
CA ASP A 6 -0.26 -12.46 2.27
C ASP A 6 -1.22 -13.46 1.58
N THR A 7 -2.38 -13.00 1.12
CA THR A 7 -3.34 -13.81 0.34
C THR A 7 -3.11 -13.78 -1.18
N GLY A 8 -2.21 -12.93 -1.66
CA GLY A 8 -1.97 -12.70 -3.10
C GLY A 8 -2.82 -11.61 -3.75
N ARG A 9 -3.88 -11.11 -3.09
CA ARG A 9 -4.76 -10.05 -3.65
C ARG A 9 -4.00 -8.78 -4.07
N LEU A 10 -3.04 -8.33 -3.26
CA LEU A 10 -2.22 -7.17 -3.61
C LEU A 10 -1.41 -7.42 -4.89
N ARG A 11 -0.83 -8.61 -5.03
CA ARG A 11 -0.01 -9.01 -6.18
C ARG A 11 -0.82 -9.06 -7.47
N THR A 12 -2.06 -9.55 -7.43
CA THR A 12 -2.87 -9.76 -8.63
C THR A 12 -3.57 -8.50 -9.14
N ALA A 13 -3.70 -7.46 -8.32
CA ALA A 13 -4.50 -6.27 -8.61
C ALA A 13 -3.72 -5.09 -9.19
N HIS A 14 -2.63 -5.37 -9.90
CA HIS A 14 -1.89 -4.36 -10.66
C HIS A 14 -2.64 -4.03 -11.95
N ARG A 15 -2.66 -2.76 -12.32
CA ARG A 15 -3.16 -2.29 -13.61
C ARG A 15 -2.10 -1.49 -14.33
N GLU A 16 -2.15 -1.58 -15.64
CA GLU A 16 -1.30 -0.84 -16.56
C GLU A 16 -2.20 -0.08 -17.53
N GLU A 17 -1.86 1.19 -17.78
CA GLU A 17 -2.43 1.99 -18.84
C GLU A 17 -1.29 2.56 -19.67
N VAL A 18 -1.36 2.44 -20.99
CA VAL A 18 -0.41 3.05 -21.93
C VAL A 18 -1.21 3.87 -22.93
N GLY A 19 -0.78 5.11 -23.16
CA GLY A 19 -1.45 6.03 -24.07
C GLY A 19 -0.47 6.91 -24.84
N VAL A 20 -1.00 7.61 -25.84
CA VAL A 20 -0.23 8.56 -26.67
C VAL A 20 -0.90 9.93 -26.58
N ARG A 21 -0.12 10.95 -26.22
CA ARG A 21 -0.60 12.35 -26.15
C ARG A 21 0.42 13.27 -26.83
N VAL A 22 -0.04 14.00 -27.85
CA VAL A 22 0.77 14.97 -28.62
C VAL A 22 2.12 14.37 -29.06
N GLY A 23 2.08 13.18 -29.67
CA GLY A 23 3.27 12.47 -30.16
C GLY A 23 4.18 11.88 -29.08
N ARG A 24 3.78 11.88 -27.80
CA ARG A 24 4.52 11.26 -26.69
C ARG A 24 3.77 10.06 -26.15
N VAL A 25 4.47 8.95 -25.94
CA VAL A 25 3.94 7.80 -25.20
C VAL A 25 4.01 8.11 -23.70
N TYR A 26 2.93 7.83 -22.98
CA TYR A 26 2.90 7.81 -21.53
C TYR A 26 2.37 6.47 -21.04
N GLY A 27 2.75 6.09 -19.82
CA GLY A 27 2.24 4.88 -19.19
C GLY A 27 2.12 5.05 -17.68
N PHE A 28 1.18 4.33 -17.10
CA PHE A 28 0.94 4.23 -15.66
C PHE A 28 0.93 2.77 -15.25
N VAL A 29 1.58 2.48 -14.13
CA VAL A 29 1.45 1.21 -13.42
C VAL A 29 0.94 1.53 -12.02
N GLU A 30 -0.21 0.99 -11.67
CA GLU A 30 -0.89 1.26 -10.42
C GLU A 30 -1.37 -0.03 -9.75
N ASN A 31 -1.83 0.11 -8.50
CA ASN A 31 -2.49 -0.96 -7.77
C ASN A 31 -3.83 -0.45 -7.24
N THR A 32 -4.91 -1.14 -7.58
CA THR A 32 -6.27 -0.65 -7.30
C THR A 32 -6.85 -1.14 -5.97
N VAL A 33 -6.04 -1.80 -5.13
CA VAL A 33 -6.53 -2.29 -3.84
C VAL A 33 -6.57 -1.14 -2.84
N GLU A 34 -7.67 -1.04 -2.08
CA GLU A 34 -7.93 0.02 -1.10
C GLU A 34 -6.81 0.25 -0.07
N TYR A 35 -6.03 -0.78 0.26
CA TYR A 35 -4.93 -0.72 1.22
C TYR A 35 -3.54 -0.58 0.55
N ALA A 36 -3.46 -0.50 -0.78
CA ALA A 36 -2.19 -0.48 -1.49
C ALA A 36 -1.30 0.69 -1.06
N ALA A 37 -1.85 1.91 -0.99
CA ALA A 37 -1.10 3.09 -0.55
C ALA A 37 -0.55 2.92 0.88
N ALA A 38 -1.34 2.37 1.80
CA ALA A 38 -0.91 2.13 3.18
C ALA A 38 0.23 1.10 3.29
N VAL A 39 0.31 0.14 2.36
CA VAL A 39 1.45 -0.79 2.27
C VAL A 39 2.64 -0.12 1.59
N HIS A 40 2.40 0.66 0.54
CA HIS A 40 3.44 1.26 -0.29
C HIS A 40 4.20 2.36 0.47
N ASP A 41 3.45 3.31 1.02
CA ASP A 41 3.95 4.51 1.69
C ASP A 41 4.07 4.33 3.21
N GLY A 42 3.46 3.28 3.76
CA GLY A 42 3.31 3.11 5.20
C GLY A 42 2.19 3.98 5.76
N THR A 43 2.05 3.96 7.09
CA THR A 43 1.08 4.81 7.81
C THR A 43 1.71 5.42 9.04
N ALA A 44 1.34 6.66 9.36
CA ALA A 44 1.75 7.31 10.59
C ALA A 44 1.04 6.70 11.82
N ALA A 45 1.58 6.99 13.00
CA ALA A 45 0.92 6.67 14.26
C ALA A 45 -0.46 7.33 14.33
N HIS A 46 -1.49 6.56 14.70
CA HIS A 46 -2.86 7.04 14.73
C HIS A 46 -3.72 6.28 15.75
N VAL A 47 -4.80 6.91 16.19
CA VAL A 47 -5.76 6.29 17.10
C VAL A 47 -6.87 5.64 16.29
N ILE A 48 -7.11 4.36 16.52
CA ILE A 48 -8.25 3.62 15.99
C ILE A 48 -9.39 3.73 16.99
N ARG A 49 -10.57 4.15 16.52
CA ARG A 49 -11.78 4.29 17.33
C ARG A 49 -12.93 3.48 16.74
N PRO A 50 -13.86 3.00 17.58
CA PRO A 50 -15.13 2.43 17.12
C PRO A 50 -15.87 3.40 16.21
N ARG A 51 -16.45 2.89 15.12
CA ARG A 51 -17.22 3.72 14.16
C ARG A 51 -18.56 4.20 14.72
N ARG A 52 -19.16 3.44 15.65
CA ARG A 52 -20.47 3.75 16.25
C ARG A 52 -20.28 4.40 17.62
N THR A 53 -21.08 5.43 17.91
CA THR A 53 -21.12 6.08 19.22
C THR A 53 -21.46 5.06 20.31
N GLY A 54 -20.69 5.05 21.40
CA GLY A 54 -20.83 4.07 22.48
C GLY A 54 -20.35 2.66 22.15
N GLY A 55 -19.81 2.43 20.95
CA GLY A 55 -19.23 1.14 20.58
C GLY A 55 -17.90 0.86 21.27
N VAL A 56 -17.48 -0.40 21.24
CA VAL A 56 -16.14 -0.86 21.65
C VAL A 56 -15.52 -1.67 20.53
N LEU A 57 -14.19 -1.67 20.47
CA LEU A 57 -13.41 -2.56 19.62
C LEU A 57 -13.29 -3.92 20.32
N ARG A 58 -13.28 -5.00 19.54
CA ARG A 58 -13.14 -6.38 20.02
C ARG A 58 -12.04 -7.08 19.25
N PHE A 59 -11.10 -7.68 19.97
CA PHE A 59 -9.97 -8.43 19.41
C PHE A 59 -9.86 -9.80 20.06
N VAL A 60 -9.28 -10.75 19.34
CA VAL A 60 -8.82 -12.03 19.90
C VAL A 60 -7.30 -12.02 19.85
N THR A 61 -6.64 -12.11 21.00
CA THR A 61 -5.18 -12.09 21.11
C THR A 61 -4.73 -13.01 22.24
N GLY A 62 -3.69 -13.81 22.01
CA GLY A 62 -3.22 -14.78 23.00
C GLY A 62 -4.29 -15.77 23.49
N GLY A 63 -5.29 -16.08 22.66
CA GLY A 63 -6.43 -16.94 23.04
C GLY A 63 -7.50 -16.25 23.91
N GLN A 64 -7.33 -14.97 24.24
CA GLN A 64 -8.27 -14.18 25.04
C GLN A 64 -9.02 -13.18 24.17
N VAL A 65 -10.25 -12.85 24.59
CA VAL A 65 -11.04 -11.80 23.97
C VAL A 65 -10.82 -10.50 24.73
N VAL A 66 -10.36 -9.46 24.03
CA VAL A 66 -10.08 -8.13 24.59
C VAL A 66 -11.06 -7.12 24.02
N PHE A 67 -11.61 -6.28 24.89
CA PHE A 67 -12.45 -5.15 24.52
C PHE A 67 -11.77 -3.84 24.91
N THR A 68 -11.83 -2.83 24.04
CA THR A 68 -11.27 -1.49 24.31
C THR A 68 -12.05 -0.41 23.59
N SER A 69 -12.07 0.80 24.14
CA SER A 69 -12.66 1.97 23.50
C SER A 69 -11.74 2.60 22.45
N LEU A 70 -10.43 2.30 22.47
CA LEU A 70 -9.44 2.83 21.53
C LEU A 70 -8.21 1.92 21.38
N VAL A 71 -7.50 2.06 20.25
CA VAL A 71 -6.17 1.49 20.05
C VAL A 71 -5.24 2.60 19.55
N ASN A 72 -4.08 2.77 20.20
CA ASN A 72 -3.01 3.62 19.71
C ASN A 72 -2.13 2.81 18.75
N HIS A 73 -2.38 2.91 17.45
CA HIS A 73 -1.63 2.20 16.43
C HIS A 73 -0.31 2.95 16.17
N PRO A 74 0.87 2.29 16.25
CA PRO A 74 2.17 2.96 16.05
C PRO A 74 2.39 3.42 14.61
N GLY A 75 1.60 2.91 13.67
CA GLY A 75 1.78 3.08 12.24
C GLY A 75 2.31 1.80 11.60
N THR A 76 2.50 1.82 10.28
CA THR A 76 3.05 0.72 9.50
C THR A 76 4.28 1.21 8.74
N LYS A 77 5.34 0.41 8.72
CA LYS A 77 6.53 0.72 7.92
C LYS A 77 6.20 0.55 6.44
N ALA A 78 6.68 1.48 5.61
CA ALA A 78 6.55 1.43 4.16
C ALA A 78 7.22 0.20 3.56
N GLN A 79 6.58 -0.40 2.56
CA GLN A 79 7.12 -1.42 1.67
C GLN A 79 6.91 -0.93 0.22
N PRO A 80 7.80 -0.09 -0.32
CA PRO A 80 7.53 0.70 -1.52
C PRO A 80 7.70 -0.08 -2.84
N TRP A 81 6.99 -1.21 -3.01
CA TRP A 81 7.27 -2.19 -4.07
C TRP A 81 7.19 -1.67 -5.51
N LEU A 82 6.26 -0.75 -5.83
CA LEU A 82 6.17 -0.16 -7.17
C LEU A 82 7.37 0.72 -7.49
N ARG A 83 7.88 1.44 -6.47
CA ARG A 83 9.03 2.34 -6.59
C ARG A 83 10.29 1.51 -6.77
N GLU A 84 10.47 0.49 -5.95
CA GLU A 84 11.58 -0.46 -6.07
C GLU A 84 11.57 -1.14 -7.44
N ALA A 85 10.41 -1.62 -7.90
CA ALA A 85 10.27 -2.22 -9.23
C ALA A 85 10.63 -1.24 -10.36
N MET A 86 10.14 0.00 -10.28
CA MET A 86 10.48 1.06 -11.25
C MET A 86 11.99 1.36 -11.24
N GLU A 87 12.60 1.47 -10.06
CA GLU A 87 14.03 1.74 -9.90
C GLU A 87 14.90 0.60 -10.45
N ASP A 88 14.48 -0.65 -10.25
CA ASP A 88 15.19 -1.82 -10.78
C ASP A 88 15.10 -1.91 -12.30
N VAL A 89 13.90 -1.76 -12.88
CA VAL A 89 13.71 -1.80 -14.33
C VAL A 89 14.42 -0.63 -15.00
N ALA A 90 14.30 0.59 -14.46
CA ALA A 90 14.98 1.75 -15.04
C ALA A 90 16.50 1.58 -15.05
N ARG A 91 17.08 0.99 -14.00
CA ARG A 91 18.51 0.68 -13.95
C ARG A 91 18.92 -0.34 -15.02
N GLN A 92 18.13 -1.39 -15.22
CA GLN A 92 18.42 -2.46 -16.18
C GLN A 92 18.33 -1.98 -17.63
N GLU A 93 17.33 -1.16 -17.93
CA GLU A 93 17.06 -0.65 -19.28
C GLU A 93 17.80 0.66 -19.61
N GLY A 94 18.58 1.19 -18.67
CA GLY A 94 19.33 2.45 -18.86
C GLY A 94 18.45 3.70 -18.90
N PHE A 95 17.24 3.64 -18.36
CA PHE A 95 16.36 4.81 -18.24
C PHE A 95 16.82 5.75 -17.13
N ARG A 96 16.78 7.05 -17.40
CA ARG A 96 16.99 8.08 -16.39
C ARG A 96 15.68 8.35 -15.64
N LEU A 97 15.65 8.07 -14.35
CA LEU A 97 14.54 8.46 -13.48
C LEU A 97 14.51 9.97 -13.26
N VAL A 98 13.34 10.56 -13.45
CA VAL A 98 13.09 11.97 -13.14
C VAL A 98 12.06 12.01 -12.01
N ARG A 99 12.48 12.46 -10.82
CA ARG A 99 11.56 12.74 -9.71
C ARG A 99 10.95 14.12 -9.96
N ARG A 100 9.63 14.21 -9.94
CA ARG A 100 8.89 15.46 -9.99
C ARG A 100 8.61 15.97 -8.58
#